data_AF-A0A838SHJ3-F1
#
_entry.id   AF-A0A838SHJ3-F1
#
_cell.length_a   1.000
_cell.length_b   1.000
_cell.length_c   1.000
_cell.angle_alpha   90.00
_cell.angle_beta   90.00
_cell.angle_gamma   90.00
#
_symmetry.space_group_name_H-M   'P 1'
#
loop_
_entity.id
_entity.type
_entity.pdbx_description
1 polymer ?
#
loop_
_entity_poly.entity_id
_entity_poly.type
_entity_poly.pdbx_seq_one_letter_code
_entity_poly.pdbx_strand_id
1 'polypeptide(L)'
;LKREDLDEFVKCYNPANRHNREDPSHSSGQAWSEKNPEGRWRSYDYAELAARDKASLDLFWLKDDSLEDSANLPDPDVIAQEIVDDLEAALEQFRLIANDLGDETSAKVI
;
A
#
# COMPACT_ATOMS: atom_id res chain seq x y z
N LEU A 1 -11.51 -9.44 -3.69
CA LEU A 1 -12.35 -9.31 -4.89
C LEU A 1 -13.48 -10.33 -4.82
N LYS A 2 -14.73 -9.90 -4.88
CA LYS A 2 -15.94 -10.73 -4.89
C LYS A 2 -16.59 -10.70 -6.27
N ARG A 3 -17.44 -11.68 -6.59
CA ARG A 3 -18.12 -11.75 -7.88
C ARG A 3 -19.00 -10.52 -8.15
N GLU A 4 -19.63 -9.99 -7.11
CA GLU A 4 -20.49 -8.81 -7.14
C GLU A 4 -19.75 -7.57 -7.66
N ASP A 5 -18.45 -7.45 -7.38
CA ASP A 5 -17.60 -6.35 -7.87
C ASP A 5 -17.47 -6.33 -9.41
N LEU A 6 -17.76 -7.46 -10.07
CA LEU A 6 -17.62 -7.65 -11.52
C LEU A 6 -18.95 -7.60 -12.28
N ASP A 7 -20.10 -7.51 -11.59
CA ASP A 7 -21.41 -7.53 -12.27
C ASP A 7 -21.57 -6.36 -13.26
N GLU A 8 -21.01 -5.21 -12.91
CA GLU A 8 -21.03 -4.03 -13.76
C GLU A 8 -20.18 -4.20 -15.02
N PHE A 9 -18.98 -4.78 -14.89
CA PHE A 9 -18.15 -5.15 -16.03
C PHE A 9 -18.89 -6.06 -17.00
N VAL A 10 -19.52 -7.11 -16.46
CA VAL A 10 -20.26 -8.09 -17.26
C VAL A 10 -21.45 -7.45 -17.98
N LYS A 11 -22.13 -6.49 -17.32
CA LYS A 11 -23.22 -5.73 -17.93
C LYS A 11 -22.73 -4.86 -19.09
N CYS A 12 -21.65 -4.11 -18.89
CA CYS A 12 -21.09 -3.20 -19.89
C CYS A 12 -20.43 -3.91 -21.08
N TYR A 13 -19.79 -5.07 -20.85
CA TYR A 13 -19.02 -5.81 -21.86
C TYR A 13 -19.69 -7.11 -22.34
N ASN A 14 -21.02 -7.22 -22.23
CA ASN A 14 -21.77 -8.39 -22.67
C ASN A 14 -21.45 -8.77 -24.14
N PRO A 15 -21.01 -10.01 -24.42
CA PRO A 15 -20.66 -10.45 -25.77
C PRO A 15 -21.83 -10.39 -26.76
N ALA A 16 -23.08 -10.49 -26.28
CA ALA A 16 -24.27 -10.39 -27.13
C ALA A 16 -24.49 -8.96 -27.68
N ASN A 17 -24.00 -7.93 -26.98
CA ASN A 17 -24.21 -6.52 -27.32
C ASN A 17 -22.90 -5.81 -27.68
N ARG A 18 -22.02 -6.47 -28.44
CA ARG A 18 -20.67 -5.96 -28.74
C ARG A 18 -20.60 -4.54 -29.33
N HIS A 19 -21.64 -4.14 -30.06
CA HIS A 19 -21.73 -2.84 -30.74
C HIS A 19 -22.34 -1.74 -29.86
N ASN A 20 -22.99 -2.12 -28.76
CA ASN A 20 -23.60 -1.22 -27.79
C ASN A 20 -22.89 -1.31 -26.44
N ARG A 21 -21.60 -1.65 -26.46
CA ARG A 21 -20.79 -1.66 -25.24
C ARG A 21 -20.64 -0.23 -24.78
N GLU A 22 -21.10 0.02 -23.57
CA GLU A 22 -20.88 1.27 -22.88
C GLU A 22 -19.66 1.09 -21.99
N ASP A 23 -18.76 2.05 -22.01
CA ASP A 23 -17.61 2.04 -21.12
C ASP A 23 -18.11 2.25 -19.67
N PRO A 24 -17.87 1.29 -18.74
CA PRO A 24 -18.28 1.42 -17.35
C PRO A 24 -17.65 2.63 -16.65
N SER A 25 -16.53 3.16 -17.15
CA SER A 25 -15.94 4.41 -16.65
C SER A 25 -16.82 5.64 -16.89
N HIS A 26 -17.78 5.57 -17.81
CA HIS A 26 -18.66 6.68 -18.17
C HIS A 26 -20.09 6.54 -17.61
N SER A 27 -20.49 5.36 -17.14
CA SER A 27 -21.87 5.08 -16.72
C SER A 27 -22.03 4.65 -15.25
N SER A 28 -20.93 4.34 -14.55
CA SER A 28 -20.99 3.74 -13.21
C SER A 28 -20.75 4.75 -12.09
N GLY A 29 -21.41 4.54 -10.94
CA GLY A 29 -21.03 5.18 -9.68
C GLY A 29 -19.67 4.72 -9.14
N GLN A 30 -19.07 3.71 -9.77
CA GLN A 30 -17.73 3.19 -9.47
C GLN A 30 -16.68 3.67 -10.47
N ALA A 31 -17.03 4.61 -11.35
CA ALA A 31 -16.10 5.25 -12.26
C ALA A 31 -15.14 6.13 -11.47
N TRP A 32 -13.87 6.03 -11.81
CA TRP A 32 -12.87 6.96 -11.33
C TRP A 32 -13.17 8.35 -11.89
N SER A 33 -13.17 9.34 -11.01
CA SER A 33 -13.21 10.75 -11.39
C SER A 33 -12.47 11.57 -10.35
N GLU A 34 -12.18 12.83 -10.63
CA GLU A 34 -11.61 13.75 -9.62
C GLU A 34 -12.47 13.84 -8.34
N LYS A 35 -13.78 13.57 -8.46
CA LYS A 35 -14.73 13.56 -7.32
C LYS A 35 -14.88 12.18 -6.68
N ASN A 36 -14.38 11.13 -7.31
CA ASN A 36 -14.43 9.75 -6.85
C ASN A 36 -13.10 9.04 -7.18
N PRO A 37 -12.02 9.38 -6.45
CA PRO A 37 -10.69 8.82 -6.71
C PRO A 37 -10.61 7.30 -6.42
N GLU A 38 -11.57 6.78 -5.64
CA GLU A 38 -11.71 5.37 -5.29
C GLU A 38 -12.49 4.54 -6.33
N GLY A 39 -12.82 5.14 -7.47
CA GLY A 39 -13.49 4.45 -8.56
C GLY A 39 -12.63 3.30 -9.13
N ARG A 40 -13.21 2.10 -9.16
CA ARG A 40 -12.57 0.89 -9.70
C ARG A 40 -12.49 0.84 -11.22
N TRP A 41 -13.21 1.72 -11.92
CA TRP A 41 -13.21 1.78 -13.38
C TRP A 41 -12.59 3.07 -13.88
N ARG A 42 -11.42 2.98 -14.51
CA ARG A 42 -10.74 4.11 -15.14
C ARG A 42 -10.38 3.79 -16.58
N SER A 43 -10.81 4.62 -17.53
CA SER A 43 -10.37 4.56 -18.92
C SER A 43 -9.11 5.40 -19.13
N TYR A 44 -8.33 5.02 -20.14
CA TYR A 44 -7.13 5.72 -20.58
C TYR A 44 -7.16 5.83 -22.10
N ASP A 45 -6.81 7.01 -22.61
CA ASP A 45 -6.73 7.22 -24.05
C ASP A 45 -5.43 6.63 -24.62
N TYR A 46 -5.47 6.24 -25.90
CA TYR A 46 -4.31 5.67 -26.58
C TYR A 46 -3.07 6.57 -26.48
N ALA A 47 -3.25 7.89 -26.65
CA ALA A 47 -2.16 8.85 -26.58
C ALA A 47 -1.50 8.87 -25.19
N GLU A 48 -2.28 8.72 -24.13
CA GLU A 48 -1.78 8.66 -22.75
C GLU A 48 -0.96 7.40 -22.52
N LEU A 49 -1.45 6.25 -22.99
CA LEU A 49 -0.73 4.98 -22.86
C LEU A 49 0.57 4.98 -23.68
N ALA A 50 0.54 5.52 -24.90
CA ALA A 50 1.70 5.57 -25.79
C ALA A 50 2.79 6.53 -25.30
N ALA A 51 2.44 7.58 -24.55
CA ALA A 51 3.38 8.53 -23.98
C ALA A 51 4.12 8.00 -22.74
N ARG A 52 3.68 6.88 -22.16
CA ARG A 52 4.33 6.26 -20.99
C ARG A 52 5.68 5.64 -21.37
N ASP A 53 6.58 5.54 -20.39
CA ASP A 53 7.83 4.80 -20.58
C ASP A 53 7.53 3.38 -21.06
N LYS A 54 8.12 3.01 -22.20
CA LYS A 54 7.96 1.71 -22.89
C LYS A 54 6.50 1.33 -23.18
N ALA A 55 5.58 2.30 -23.24
CA ALA A 55 4.14 2.05 -23.32
C ALA A 55 3.66 1.05 -22.24
N SER A 56 4.22 1.15 -21.03
CA SER A 56 3.90 0.24 -19.94
C SER A 56 2.42 0.30 -19.57
N LEU A 57 1.77 -0.87 -19.61
CA LEU A 57 0.37 -1.07 -19.20
C LEU A 57 0.22 -1.39 -17.71
N ASP A 58 1.31 -1.27 -16.95
CA ASP A 58 1.28 -1.37 -15.50
C ASP A 58 0.67 -0.06 -14.94
N LEU A 59 -0.65 -0.09 -14.72
CA LEU A 59 -1.48 1.07 -14.39
C LEU A 59 -2.09 0.88 -13.00
N PHE A 60 -1.71 1.76 -12.07
CA PHE A 60 -2.31 1.86 -10.75
C PHE A 60 -2.81 3.29 -10.55
N TRP A 61 -4.06 3.41 -10.11
CA TRP A 61 -4.66 4.71 -9.76
C TRP A 61 -5.42 4.67 -8.44
N LEU A 62 -5.76 3.49 -7.95
CA LEU A 62 -6.22 3.28 -6.59
C LEU A 62 -5.00 3.23 -5.69
N LYS A 63 -5.03 4.00 -4.62
CA LYS A 63 -4.06 3.90 -3.54
C LYS A 63 -4.59 2.85 -2.59
N ASP A 64 -3.77 1.87 -2.22
CA ASP A 64 -4.14 0.92 -1.19
C ASP A 64 -3.86 1.57 0.17
N ASP A 65 -4.91 1.81 0.96
CA ASP A 65 -4.77 2.44 2.28
C ASP A 65 -3.97 1.57 3.26
N SER A 66 -3.78 0.27 2.99
CA SER A 66 -2.87 -0.56 3.78
C SER A 66 -1.39 -0.22 3.61
N LEU A 67 -1.04 0.62 2.62
CA LEU A 67 0.31 1.18 2.41
C LEU A 67 0.51 2.56 3.06
N GLU A 68 -0.49 3.08 3.78
CA GLU A 68 -0.43 4.38 4.46
C GLU A 68 0.59 4.48 5.60
N ASP A 69 1.15 3.37 6.07
CA ASP A 69 2.28 3.39 7.02
C ASP A 69 3.47 4.20 6.47
N SER A 70 3.61 4.31 5.15
CA SER A 70 4.67 5.13 4.52
C SER A 70 4.30 6.60 4.30
N ALA A 71 3.00 6.92 4.26
CA ALA A 71 2.50 8.26 3.94
C ALA A 71 2.16 9.09 5.19
N ASN A 72 1.97 8.44 6.33
CA ASN A 72 1.74 9.04 7.64
C ASN A 72 2.97 8.94 8.56
N LEU A 73 4.17 8.81 7.98
CA LEU A 73 5.40 8.81 8.76
C LEU A 73 5.57 10.18 9.44
N PRO A 74 5.84 10.22 10.75
CA PRO A 74 6.16 11.46 11.44
C PRO A 74 7.45 12.06 10.87
N ASP A 75 7.75 13.32 11.20
CA ASP A 75 8.96 13.99 10.69
C ASP A 75 10.21 13.11 10.90
N PRO A 76 11.17 13.12 9.96
CA PRO A 76 12.37 12.27 10.04
C PRO A 76 13.12 12.38 11.36
N ASP A 77 13.11 13.57 11.98
CA ASP A 77 13.74 13.85 13.27
C ASP A 77 13.04 13.09 14.42
N VAL A 78 11.71 12.92 14.36
CA VAL A 78 10.95 12.14 15.34
C VAL A 78 11.32 10.67 15.23
N ILE A 79 11.36 10.14 14.00
CA ILE A 79 11.74 8.75 13.74
C ILE A 79 13.18 8.48 14.20
N ALA A 80 14.10 9.41 13.92
CA ALA A 80 15.49 9.28 14.35
C ALA A 80 15.60 9.24 15.89
N GLN A 81 14.82 10.07 16.60
CA GLN A 81 14.83 10.08 18.05
C GLN A 81 14.24 8.78 18.64
N GLU A 82 13.11 8.30 18.10
CA GLU A 82 12.50 7.02 18.52
C GLU A 82 13.48 5.84 18.35
N ILE A 83 14.20 5.79 17.23
CA ILE A 83 15.21 4.76 16.98
C ILE A 83 16.34 4.83 18.03
N VAL A 84 16.80 6.03 18.39
CA VAL A 84 17.85 6.21 19.40
C VAL A 84 17.37 5.72 20.76
N ASP A 85 16.17 6.12 21.18
CA ASP A 85 15.60 5.76 22.47
C ASP A 85 15.40 4.23 22.58
N ASP A 86 14.89 3.58 21.52
CA ASP A 86 14.73 2.12 21.46
C ASP A 86 16.07 1.38 21.54
N LEU A 87 17.10 1.89 20.86
CA LEU A 87 18.44 1.31 20.90
C LEU A 87 19.09 1.47 22.27
N GLU A 88 18.90 2.60 22.94
CA GLU A 88 19.38 2.82 24.31
C GLU A 88 18.71 1.86 25.30
N ALA A 89 17.39 1.70 25.22
CA ALA A 89 16.65 0.75 26.05
C ALA A 89 17.12 -0.70 25.82
N ALA A 90 17.30 -1.09 24.55
CA ALA A 90 17.83 -2.41 24.21
C ALA A 90 19.25 -2.62 24.75
N LEU A 91 20.13 -1.62 24.64
CA LEU A 91 21.49 -1.68 25.17
C LEU A 91 21.51 -1.80 26.70
N GLU A 92 20.63 -1.09 27.40
CA GLU A 92 20.50 -1.20 28.86
C GLU A 92 20.05 -2.61 29.26
N GLN A 93 19.06 -3.19 28.57
CA GLN A 93 18.63 -4.57 28.78
C GLN A 93 19.78 -5.56 28.57
N PHE A 94 20.57 -5.40 27.50
CA PHE A 94 21.74 -6.25 27.27
C PHE A 94 22.81 -6.12 28.35
N ARG A 95 23.04 -4.91 28.88
CA ARG A 95 23.97 -4.69 30.00
C ARG A 95 23.49 -5.37 31.27
N LEU A 96 22.19 -5.30 31.58
CA LEU A 96 21.60 -5.99 32.73
C LEU A 96 21.78 -7.50 32.61
N ILE A 97 21.45 -8.07 31.44
CA ILE A 97 21.65 -9.50 31.15
C ILE A 97 23.13 -9.88 31.27
N ALA A 98 24.04 -9.07 30.72
CA ALA A 98 25.48 -9.33 30.77
C ALA A 98 26.03 -9.29 32.20
N ASN A 99 25.56 -8.37 33.04
CA ASN A 99 25.95 -8.29 34.45
C ASN A 99 25.42 -9.51 35.23
N ASP A 100 24.16 -9.90 35.03
CA ASP A 100 23.55 -11.07 35.69
C ASP A 100 24.32 -12.36 35.33
N LEU A 101 24.67 -12.53 34.06
CA LEU A 101 25.53 -13.64 33.60
C LEU A 101 26.96 -13.58 34.15
N GLY A 102 27.53 -12.39 34.29
CA GLY A 102 28.86 -12.18 34.87
C GLY A 102 28.92 -12.55 36.36
N ASP A 103 27.89 -12.17 37.11
CA ASP A 103 27.76 -12.47 38.54
C ASP A 103 27.49 -13.97 38.80
N GLU A 104 26.69 -14.63 37.96
CA GLU A 104 26.50 -16.10 37.97
C GLU A 104 27.81 -16.87 37.72
N THR A 105 28.72 -16.30 36.92
CA THR A 105 30.03 -16.91 36.63
C THR A 105 31.00 -16.75 37.82
N SER A 106 30.90 -15.64 38.55
CA SER A 106 31.66 -15.38 39.79
C SER A 106 31.19 -16.25 40.96
N ALA A 107 29.87 -16.44 41.11
CA ALA A 107 29.27 -17.21 42.20
C ALA A 107 29.56 -18.72 42.13
N LYS A 108 29.89 -19.28 40.95
CA LYS A 108 30.28 -20.70 40.78
C LYS A 108 31.76 -20.99 41.06
N VAL A 109 32.59 -19.99 41.30
CA VAL A 109 34.05 -20.14 41.48
C VAL A 109 34.48 -20.09 42.96
N ILE A 110 33.55 -19.89 43.90
CA ILE A 110 33.77 -19.96 45.35
C ILE A 110 33.11 -21.23 45.90
#